data_AF-A0A383BEG3-F1
#
_entry.id   AF-A0A383BEG3-F1
#
_cell.length_a   1.000
_cell.length_b   1.000
_cell.length_c   1.000
_cell.angle_alpha   90.00
_cell.angle_beta   90.00
_cell.angle_gamma   90.00
#
_symmetry.space_group_name_H-M   'P 1'
#
loop_
_entity.id
_entity.type
_entity.pdbx_description
1 polymer ?
#
loop_
_entity_poly.entity_id
_entity_poly.type
_entity_poly.pdbx_seq_one_letter_code
_entity_poly.pdbx_strand_id
1 'polypeptide(L)'
;LPTSGFLVAPTFWEEHCTECAVPECFSTCELYNPRRDGGCHRFTGGLRRVPGVGGVFGDGARVRFERWGKLQTLLPKAVCSKVTYRIVRLLDRMARCVDRRLGQRWTRSRLSRAWKWRRAELLAAFGSRPVDWSRCHLSTAIKNPGERIGLSVELVDNQIGIARARISIPAGTSYHRLSARELGLRNPLTGDHLRITPDGDISCDLEFLRLEILQDQSDEAPEPADFVKCVVWDLDDTLWNGTLLH
;
A
#
# COMPACT_ATOMS: atom_id res chain seq x y z
N LEU A 1 -9.23 2.09 28.33
CA LEU A 1 -9.51 1.53 27.00
C LEU A 1 -8.49 0.44 26.76
N PRO A 2 -8.87 -0.84 26.57
CA PRO A 2 -7.90 -1.89 26.33
C PRO A 2 -7.24 -1.60 24.98
N THR A 3 -5.98 -1.18 25.02
CA THR A 3 -5.13 -1.08 23.84
C THR A 3 -4.88 -2.49 23.33
N SER A 4 -5.73 -2.98 22.43
CA SER A 4 -5.38 -4.13 21.61
C SER A 4 -4.02 -3.83 20.96
N GLY A 5 -3.02 -4.64 21.30
CA GLY A 5 -1.68 -4.49 20.76
C GLY A 5 -1.71 -4.84 19.28
N PHE A 6 -1.12 -4.00 18.44
CA PHE A 6 -0.84 -4.34 17.04
C PHE A 6 0.64 -4.18 16.76
N LEU A 7 1.18 -5.07 15.95
CA LEU A 7 2.49 -4.92 15.33
C LEU A 7 2.33 -4.28 13.96
N VAL A 8 3.41 -3.66 13.47
CA VAL A 8 3.42 -2.99 12.17
C VAL A 8 4.26 -3.82 11.20
N ALA A 9 3.67 -4.19 10.07
CA ALA A 9 4.39 -4.68 8.90
C ALA A 9 4.89 -3.45 8.12
N PRO A 10 6.18 -3.10 8.21
CA PRO A 10 6.71 -1.85 7.69
C PRO A 10 6.69 -1.85 6.16
N THR A 11 5.88 -0.96 5.59
CA THR A 11 5.76 -0.78 4.14
C THR A 11 6.56 0.42 3.67
N PHE A 12 7.00 0.38 2.41
CA PHE A 12 7.74 1.45 1.79
C PHE A 12 7.14 1.72 0.42
N TRP A 13 6.10 2.55 0.43
CA TRP A 13 5.36 2.93 -0.76
C TRP A 13 6.20 3.77 -1.70
N GLU A 14 6.20 3.36 -2.96
CA GLU A 14 6.90 3.98 -4.05
C GLU A 14 5.94 4.31 -5.19
N GLU A 15 6.34 5.27 -6.00
CA GLU A 15 5.65 5.69 -7.22
C GLU A 15 5.97 4.75 -8.37
N HIS A 16 4.94 4.24 -9.04
CA HIS A 16 5.05 3.40 -10.23
C HIS A 16 3.97 3.77 -11.25
N CYS A 17 4.13 3.26 -12.48
CA CYS A 17 3.11 3.33 -13.55
C CYS A 17 2.35 1.99 -13.62
N THR A 18 1.08 1.99 -14.01
CA THR A 18 0.32 0.75 -14.29
C THR A 18 1.03 -0.10 -15.34
N GLU A 19 1.48 0.51 -16.44
CA GLU A 19 2.18 -0.14 -17.57
C GLU A 19 3.71 -0.15 -17.43
N CYS A 20 4.23 -0.18 -16.21
CA CYS A 20 5.68 -0.13 -15.99
C CYS A 20 6.38 -1.38 -16.55
N ALA A 21 7.15 -1.22 -17.64
CA ALA A 21 7.99 -2.24 -18.27
C ALA A 21 9.43 -1.72 -18.45
N VAL A 22 10.11 -1.40 -17.35
CA VAL A 22 11.48 -0.87 -17.38
C VAL A 22 12.46 -1.95 -17.89
N PRO A 23 13.42 -1.61 -18.76
CA PRO A 23 13.75 -0.27 -19.27
C PRO A 23 12.99 0.16 -20.52
N GLU A 24 12.31 -0.77 -21.19
CA GLU A 24 11.72 -0.57 -22.52
C GLU A 24 10.69 0.58 -22.54
N CYS A 25 9.89 0.71 -21.48
CA CYS A 25 8.88 1.75 -21.37
C CYS A 25 9.44 3.18 -21.39
N PHE A 26 10.74 3.40 -21.15
CA PHE A 26 11.33 4.75 -21.18
C PHE A 26 11.45 5.33 -22.60
N SER A 27 11.51 4.48 -23.62
CA SER A 27 11.57 4.91 -25.02
C SER A 27 10.23 4.79 -25.75
N THR A 28 9.32 3.94 -25.26
CA THR A 28 8.09 3.59 -25.99
C THR A 28 6.83 4.21 -25.39
N CYS A 29 6.82 4.57 -24.12
CA CYS A 29 5.62 5.07 -23.46
C CYS A 29 5.41 6.57 -23.75
N GLU A 30 4.28 6.92 -24.37
CA GLU A 30 3.88 8.32 -24.63
C GLU A 30 3.70 9.13 -23.33
N LEU A 31 3.36 8.44 -22.26
CA LEU A 31 3.20 9.03 -20.94
C LEU A 31 4.51 9.11 -20.17
N TYR A 32 5.64 8.61 -20.68
CA TYR A 32 6.91 8.68 -19.97
C TYR A 32 7.29 10.14 -19.69
N ASN A 33 7.56 10.45 -18.43
CA ASN A 33 8.07 11.75 -18.01
C ASN A 33 9.27 11.52 -17.07
N PRO A 34 10.50 11.83 -17.50
CA PRO A 34 11.70 11.52 -16.72
C PRO A 34 11.78 12.33 -15.42
N ARG A 35 12.00 11.64 -14.31
CA ARG A 35 12.40 12.24 -13.02
C ARG A 35 13.89 12.56 -13.02
N ARG A 36 14.30 13.36 -12.03
CA ARG A 36 15.72 13.65 -11.75
C ARG A 36 16.58 12.40 -11.54
N ASP A 37 16.00 11.30 -11.07
CA ASP A 37 16.70 10.03 -10.85
C ASP A 37 16.67 9.08 -12.07
N GLY A 38 16.09 9.51 -13.20
CA GLY A 38 15.93 8.72 -14.42
C GLY A 38 14.68 7.83 -14.45
N GLY A 39 13.93 7.74 -13.34
CA GLY A 39 12.67 7.00 -13.29
C GLY A 39 11.50 7.74 -13.95
N CYS A 40 10.35 7.07 -14.09
CA CYS A 40 9.12 7.69 -14.60
C CYS A 40 8.39 8.49 -13.50
N HIS A 41 7.88 9.67 -13.85
CA HIS A 41 7.11 10.56 -12.99
C HIS A 41 5.61 10.43 -13.29
N ARG A 42 4.84 9.80 -12.41
CA ARG A 42 3.38 9.69 -12.41
C ARG A 42 2.69 10.40 -11.24
N PHE A 43 3.44 10.99 -10.31
CA PHE A 43 2.91 11.78 -9.20
C PHE A 43 3.39 13.21 -9.27
N THR A 44 2.47 14.17 -9.39
CA THR A 44 2.84 15.59 -9.39
C THR A 44 3.47 16.02 -8.06
N GLY A 45 4.77 16.30 -8.11
CA GLY A 45 5.57 16.66 -6.94
C GLY A 45 5.99 15.46 -6.08
N GLY A 46 5.81 14.22 -6.57
CA GLY A 46 6.11 12.98 -5.85
C GLY A 46 5.22 12.74 -4.63
N LEU A 47 5.65 11.85 -3.74
CA LEU A 47 5.00 11.61 -2.45
C LEU A 47 5.36 12.74 -1.47
N ARG A 48 4.46 13.71 -1.31
CA ARG A 48 4.68 14.88 -0.44
C ARG A 48 4.33 14.57 1.00
N ARG A 49 5.24 14.85 1.93
CA ARG A 49 5.04 14.61 3.36
C ARG A 49 3.96 15.54 3.93
N VAL A 50 3.07 14.98 4.76
CA VAL A 50 2.13 15.73 5.61
C VAL A 50 2.53 15.50 7.08
N PRO A 51 3.19 16.46 7.75
CA PRO A 51 3.77 16.24 9.08
C PRO A 51 2.72 15.92 10.15
N GLY A 52 2.99 14.93 11.01
CA GLY A 52 2.24 14.70 12.26
C GLY A 52 0.80 14.20 12.13
N VAL A 53 0.24 14.05 10.92
CA VAL A 53 -1.15 13.62 10.73
C VAL A 53 -1.36 12.11 10.87
N GLY A 54 -0.29 11.31 10.84
CA GLY A 54 -0.36 9.85 10.99
C GLY A 54 -0.47 9.35 12.43
N GLY A 55 -0.54 10.26 13.40
CA GLY A 55 -0.62 9.94 14.82
C GLY A 55 0.56 9.06 15.27
N VAL A 56 0.26 7.86 15.77
CA VAL A 56 1.28 6.90 16.24
C VAL A 56 2.21 6.41 15.13
N PHE A 57 1.80 6.53 13.86
CA PHE A 57 2.58 6.11 12.69
C PHE A 57 3.49 7.24 12.14
N GLY A 58 3.39 8.44 12.71
CA GLY A 58 4.22 9.59 12.34
C GLY A 58 3.56 10.51 11.33
N ASP A 59 4.16 10.62 10.15
CA ASP A 59 3.70 11.54 9.10
C ASP A 59 2.80 10.83 8.10
N GLY A 60 1.85 11.57 7.53
CA GLY A 60 1.10 11.14 6.36
C GLY A 60 1.79 11.53 5.05
N ALA A 61 1.14 11.23 3.93
CA ALA A 61 1.59 11.59 2.59
C ALA A 61 0.44 12.13 1.74
N ARG A 62 0.67 13.23 1.03
CA ARG A 62 -0.18 13.75 -0.02
C ARG A 62 0.37 13.33 -1.37
N VAL A 63 -0.47 12.70 -2.17
CA VAL A 63 -0.13 12.18 -3.49
C VAL A 63 -1.09 12.79 -4.49
N ARG A 64 -0.55 13.51 -5.48
CA ARG A 64 -1.31 13.91 -6.66
C ARG A 64 -1.00 12.93 -7.77
N PHE A 65 -1.88 11.95 -7.96
CA PHE A 65 -1.80 10.97 -9.02
C PHE A 65 -2.03 11.65 -10.37
N GLU A 66 -1.16 11.37 -11.32
CA GLU A 66 -1.44 11.55 -12.73
C GLU A 66 -2.00 10.26 -13.32
N ARG A 67 -2.51 10.35 -14.56
CA ARG A 67 -2.92 9.20 -15.36
C ARG A 67 -1.92 8.05 -15.24
N TRP A 68 -2.45 6.87 -14.92
CA TRP A 68 -1.71 5.61 -14.75
C TRP A 68 -0.74 5.56 -13.57
N GLY A 69 -0.77 6.54 -12.67
CA GLY A 69 -0.01 6.50 -11.43
C GLY A 69 -0.54 5.47 -10.44
N LYS A 70 0.36 4.69 -9.85
CA LYS A 70 0.05 3.74 -8.77
C LYS A 70 1.07 3.83 -7.64
N LEU A 71 0.59 3.62 -6.42
CA LEU A 71 1.45 3.33 -5.28
C LEU A 71 1.77 1.84 -5.28
N GLN A 72 3.02 1.47 -5.00
CA GLN A 72 3.41 0.07 -4.86
C GLN A 72 4.41 -0.09 -3.72
N THR A 73 4.26 -1.16 -2.95
CA THR A 73 5.23 -1.57 -1.93
C THR A 73 5.51 -3.07 -2.07
N LEU A 74 6.74 -3.47 -1.75
CA LEU A 74 7.03 -4.87 -1.45
C LEU A 74 6.34 -5.28 -0.15
N LEU A 75 5.88 -6.53 -0.08
CA LEU A 75 5.34 -7.11 1.14
C LEU A 75 6.49 -7.44 2.11
N PRO A 76 6.48 -6.90 3.34
CA PRO A 76 7.55 -7.15 4.30
C PRO A 76 7.54 -8.58 4.82
N LYS A 77 8.71 -9.12 5.17
CA LYS A 77 8.84 -10.47 5.75
C LYS A 77 8.75 -10.50 7.28
N ALA A 78 8.77 -9.34 7.92
CA ALA A 78 8.74 -9.24 9.38
C ALA A 78 7.82 -8.10 9.86
N VAL A 79 7.27 -8.27 11.06
CA VAL A 79 6.54 -7.25 11.81
C VAL A 79 7.36 -6.72 12.98
N CYS A 80 7.14 -5.46 13.35
CA CYS A 80 7.86 -4.79 14.42
C CYS A 80 6.94 -4.01 15.36
N SER A 81 7.46 -3.60 16.52
CA SER A 81 6.74 -2.73 17.45
C SER A 81 6.55 -1.31 16.86
N LYS A 82 5.58 -0.56 17.40
CA LYS A 82 5.35 0.85 17.00
C LYS A 82 6.59 1.73 17.27
N VAL A 83 7.34 1.43 18.32
CA VAL A 83 8.57 2.16 18.67
C VAL A 83 9.65 1.91 17.62
N THR A 84 9.91 0.65 17.30
CA THR A 84 10.85 0.24 16.25
C THR A 84 10.49 0.88 14.91
N TYR A 85 9.20 0.84 14.55
CA TYR A 85 8.67 1.44 13.35
C TYR A 85 8.95 2.96 13.27
N ARG A 86 8.76 3.70 14.37
CA ARG A 86 9.04 5.15 14.44
C ARG A 86 10.53 5.45 14.28
N ILE A 87 11.40 4.63 14.86
CA ILE A 87 12.86 4.77 14.69
C ILE A 87 13.23 4.58 13.22
N VAL A 88 12.71 3.53 12.57
CA VAL A 88 12.97 3.26 11.15
C VAL A 88 12.47 4.41 10.27
N ARG A 89 11.28 4.96 10.53
CA ARG A 89 10.77 6.15 9.82
C ARG A 89 11.65 7.40 10.02
N LEU A 90 12.22 7.58 11.21
CA LEU A 90 13.16 8.67 11.47
C LEU A 90 14.47 8.49 10.70
N LEU A 91 15.05 7.28 10.71
CA LEU A 91 16.24 6.95 9.93
C LEU A 91 16.01 7.19 8.43
N ASP A 92 14.84 6.76 7.92
CA ASP A 92 14.42 6.98 6.53
C ASP A 92 14.25 8.48 6.19
N ARG A 93 13.76 9.29 7.14
CA ARG A 93 13.72 10.75 7.01
C ARG A 93 15.12 11.35 6.91
N MET A 94 16.05 10.90 7.74
CA MET A 94 17.43 11.38 7.73
C MET A 94 18.12 11.02 6.40
N ALA A 95 17.98 9.77 5.95
CA ALA A 95 18.49 9.31 4.65
C ALA A 95 18.00 10.20 3.49
N ARG A 96 16.69 10.49 3.42
CA ARG A 96 16.13 11.39 2.39
C ARG A 96 16.61 12.85 2.48
N CYS A 97 16.91 13.34 3.67
CA CYS A 97 17.43 14.70 3.85
C CYS A 97 18.86 14.80 3.30
N VAL A 98 19.68 13.79 3.60
CA VAL A 98 21.05 13.64 3.10
C VAL A 98 21.04 13.57 1.56
N ASP A 99 20.17 12.75 0.97
CA ASP A 99 20.04 12.61 -0.49
C ASP A 99 19.67 13.95 -1.17
N ARG A 100 18.71 14.70 -0.61
CA ARG A 100 18.28 15.99 -1.18
C ARG A 100 19.35 17.08 -1.14
N ARG A 101 20.12 17.16 -0.05
CA ARG A 101 21.09 18.24 0.17
C ARG A 101 22.39 18.05 -0.61
N LEU A 102 22.80 16.82 -0.88
CA LEU A 102 24.17 16.53 -1.30
C LEU A 102 24.32 16.10 -2.77
N GLY A 103 23.20 15.86 -3.46
CA GLY A 103 23.18 15.54 -4.88
C GLY A 103 23.84 14.20 -5.24
N GLN A 104 23.61 13.78 -6.49
CA GLN A 104 24.02 12.51 -7.10
C GLN A 104 25.55 12.36 -7.33
N ARG A 105 26.43 12.84 -6.44
CA ARG A 105 27.88 12.54 -6.60
C ARG A 105 28.16 11.08 -6.22
N TRP A 106 28.82 10.41 -7.16
CA TRP A 106 29.00 8.97 -7.44
C TRP A 106 29.22 8.01 -6.24
N THR A 107 29.68 8.48 -5.08
CA THR A 107 30.03 7.63 -3.93
C THR A 107 28.88 7.33 -2.96
N ARG A 108 27.79 8.11 -2.96
CA ARG A 108 26.69 7.97 -1.96
C ARG A 108 25.41 7.34 -2.48
N SER A 109 25.30 7.13 -3.80
CA SER A 109 24.30 6.22 -4.38
C SER A 109 24.38 4.83 -3.74
N ARG A 110 25.56 4.39 -3.26
CA ARG A 110 25.72 3.13 -2.54
C ARG A 110 25.07 3.12 -1.17
N LEU A 111 25.11 4.19 -0.39
CA LEU A 111 24.55 4.23 0.98
C LEU A 111 23.03 4.34 0.97
N SER A 112 22.45 5.21 0.14
CA SER A 112 20.99 5.31 0.01
C SER A 112 20.39 4.07 -0.68
N ARG A 113 21.09 3.49 -1.66
CA ARG A 113 20.72 2.20 -2.27
C ARG A 113 20.90 1.08 -1.25
N ALA A 114 22.01 1.02 -0.52
CA ALA A 114 22.20 0.05 0.56
C ALA A 114 21.14 0.20 1.66
N TRP A 115 20.70 1.42 2.01
CA TRP A 115 19.59 1.64 2.94
C TRP A 115 18.28 1.07 2.37
N LYS A 116 17.97 1.35 1.09
CA LYS A 116 16.79 0.76 0.42
C LYS A 116 16.81 -0.78 0.45
N TRP A 117 17.98 -1.40 0.26
CA TRP A 117 18.15 -2.86 0.28
C TRP A 117 18.18 -3.45 1.70
N ARG A 118 18.91 -2.82 2.63
CA ARG A 118 19.19 -3.33 3.99
C ARG A 118 18.19 -2.90 5.04
N ARG A 119 17.27 -1.97 4.77
CA ARG A 119 16.24 -1.58 5.75
C ARG A 119 15.41 -2.77 6.22
N ALA A 120 15.13 -3.74 5.35
CA ALA A 120 14.45 -4.97 5.71
C ALA A 120 15.29 -5.87 6.65
N GLU A 121 16.60 -5.96 6.41
CA GLU A 121 17.55 -6.69 7.27
C GLU A 121 17.72 -6.01 8.64
N LEU A 122 17.79 -4.68 8.67
CA LEU A 122 17.85 -3.90 9.91
C LEU A 122 16.58 -4.08 10.73
N LEU A 123 15.41 -4.05 10.09
CA LEU A 123 14.15 -4.38 10.74
C LEU A 123 14.22 -5.78 11.37
N ALA A 124 14.68 -6.80 10.63
CA ALA A 124 14.87 -8.15 11.17
C ALA A 124 15.79 -8.16 12.41
N ALA A 125 16.88 -7.39 12.41
CA ALA A 125 17.82 -7.29 13.53
C ALA A 125 17.24 -6.62 14.79
N PHE A 126 16.21 -5.76 14.68
CA PHE A 126 15.56 -5.09 15.82
C PHE A 126 14.49 -5.93 16.53
N GLY A 127 14.67 -7.25 16.59
CA GLY A 127 13.74 -8.16 17.27
C GLY A 127 12.40 -8.28 16.55
N SER A 128 12.38 -8.13 15.22
CA SER A 128 11.17 -8.32 14.44
C SER A 128 10.76 -9.78 14.40
N ARG A 129 9.46 -10.03 14.39
CA ARG A 129 8.89 -11.37 14.30
C ARG A 129 8.50 -11.67 12.84
N PRO A 130 8.50 -12.93 12.39
CA PRO A 130 7.91 -13.27 11.09
C PRO A 130 6.46 -12.78 11.03
N VAL A 131 6.03 -12.31 9.85
CA VAL A 131 4.65 -11.87 9.65
C VAL A 131 3.74 -13.09 9.65
N ASP A 132 2.65 -13.02 10.39
CA ASP A 132 1.50 -13.91 10.21
C ASP A 132 0.43 -13.18 9.39
N TRP A 133 0.44 -13.47 8.10
CA TRP A 133 -0.43 -12.80 7.12
C TRP A 133 -1.91 -13.07 7.36
N SER A 134 -2.28 -14.17 8.03
CA SER A 134 -3.68 -14.45 8.35
C SER A 134 -4.28 -13.44 9.34
N ARG A 135 -3.41 -12.82 10.16
CA ARG A 135 -3.74 -11.82 11.17
C ARG A 135 -3.50 -10.38 10.70
N CYS A 136 -3.14 -10.22 9.43
CA CYS A 136 -2.84 -8.90 8.87
C CYS A 136 -4.09 -8.22 8.31
N HIS A 137 -4.07 -6.90 8.37
CA HIS A 137 -5.02 -6.05 7.64
C HIS A 137 -4.34 -4.76 7.19
N LEU A 138 -4.78 -4.23 6.06
CA LEU A 138 -4.41 -2.88 5.62
C LEU A 138 -5.31 -1.87 6.33
N SER A 139 -4.72 -1.00 7.14
CA SER A 139 -5.42 0.12 7.79
C SER A 139 -5.13 1.41 7.05
N THR A 140 -6.19 2.05 6.56
CA THR A 140 -6.08 3.31 5.81
C THR A 140 -6.95 4.40 6.42
N ALA A 141 -6.42 5.62 6.42
CA ALA A 141 -7.16 6.84 6.69
C ALA A 141 -6.81 7.82 5.57
N ILE A 142 -7.79 8.19 4.76
CA ILE A 142 -7.58 8.94 3.52
C ILE A 142 -8.49 10.15 3.52
N LYS A 143 -7.91 11.34 3.30
CA LYS A 143 -8.64 12.57 3.06
C LYS A 143 -8.66 12.86 1.57
N ASN A 144 -9.86 13.01 1.03
CA ASN A 144 -10.13 13.32 -0.36
C ASN A 144 -10.75 14.74 -0.45
N PRO A 145 -10.04 15.72 -1.01
CA PRO A 145 -10.56 17.08 -1.20
C PRO A 145 -11.51 17.22 -2.39
N GLY A 146 -11.61 16.19 -3.26
CA GLY A 146 -12.43 16.22 -4.47
C GLY A 146 -13.70 15.36 -4.35
N GLU A 147 -14.21 14.97 -5.52
CA GLU A 147 -15.36 14.07 -5.62
C GLU A 147 -15.01 12.63 -5.25
N ARG A 148 -16.05 11.79 -5.07
CA ARG A 148 -15.87 10.38 -4.75
C ARG A 148 -15.02 9.69 -5.82
N ILE A 149 -13.99 8.97 -5.38
CA ILE A 149 -13.13 8.19 -6.25
C ILE A 149 -12.97 6.78 -5.72
N GLY A 150 -12.94 5.78 -6.60
CA GLY A 150 -12.59 4.43 -6.23
C GLY A 150 -11.08 4.22 -6.24
N LEU A 151 -10.56 3.42 -5.32
CA LEU A 151 -9.20 2.92 -5.37
C LEU A 151 -9.24 1.39 -5.46
N SER A 152 -8.47 0.85 -6.39
CA SER A 152 -8.17 -0.58 -6.49
C SER A 152 -6.91 -0.89 -5.67
N VAL A 153 -7.03 -1.86 -4.75
CA VAL A 153 -5.92 -2.40 -3.96
C VAL A 153 -5.63 -3.82 -4.46
N GLU A 154 -4.45 -4.04 -5.02
CA GLU A 154 -4.11 -5.27 -5.74
C GLU A 154 -2.91 -5.98 -5.11
N LEU A 155 -3.09 -7.27 -4.85
CA LEU A 155 -2.00 -8.19 -4.56
C LEU A 155 -1.46 -8.73 -5.87
N VAL A 156 -0.13 -8.70 -6.02
CA VAL A 156 0.54 -9.09 -7.24
C VAL A 156 1.68 -10.06 -6.91
N ASP A 157 1.91 -11.02 -7.81
CA ASP A 157 3.14 -11.82 -7.88
C ASP A 157 3.74 -11.69 -9.27
N ASN A 158 5.03 -11.37 -9.39
CA ASN A 158 5.71 -11.31 -10.68
C ASN A 158 4.96 -10.47 -11.73
N GLN A 159 4.42 -9.32 -11.33
CA GLN A 159 3.57 -8.43 -12.14
C GLN A 159 2.15 -8.93 -12.46
N ILE A 160 1.80 -10.18 -12.11
CA ILE A 160 0.49 -10.79 -12.33
C ILE A 160 -0.42 -10.55 -11.12
N GLY A 161 -1.60 -9.95 -11.34
CA GLY A 161 -2.60 -9.72 -10.30
C GLY A 161 -3.18 -11.03 -9.77
N ILE A 162 -3.04 -11.26 -8.45
CA ILE A 162 -3.58 -12.44 -7.76
C ILE A 162 -4.97 -12.14 -7.18
N ALA A 163 -5.11 -10.97 -6.56
CA ALA A 163 -6.34 -10.56 -5.90
C ALA A 163 -6.49 -9.04 -5.99
N ARG A 164 -7.74 -8.58 -5.99
CA ARG A 164 -8.09 -7.16 -6.04
C ARG A 164 -9.25 -6.87 -5.09
N ALA A 165 -9.05 -5.92 -4.21
CA ALA A 165 -10.10 -5.29 -3.42
C ALA A 165 -10.35 -3.88 -3.96
N ARG A 166 -11.59 -3.38 -3.78
CA ARG A 166 -11.96 -2.01 -4.15
C ARG A 166 -12.41 -1.27 -2.91
N ILE A 167 -11.93 -0.04 -2.74
CA ILE A 167 -12.39 0.88 -1.70
C ILE A 167 -12.92 2.15 -2.34
N SER A 168 -14.05 2.65 -1.83
CA SER A 168 -14.67 3.88 -2.32
C SER A 168 -14.32 5.02 -1.37
N ILE A 169 -13.67 6.06 -1.87
CA ILE A 169 -13.19 7.19 -1.07
C ILE A 169 -14.16 8.37 -1.28
N PRO A 170 -15.09 8.63 -0.34
CA PRO A 170 -15.97 9.79 -0.42
C PRO A 170 -15.17 11.09 -0.26
N ALA A 171 -15.80 12.22 -0.58
CA ALA A 171 -15.27 13.54 -0.24
C ALA A 171 -15.09 13.66 1.29
N GLY A 172 -14.01 14.31 1.72
CA GLY A 172 -13.62 14.41 3.13
C GLY A 172 -12.73 13.26 3.61
N THR A 173 -12.70 13.03 4.91
CA THR A 173 -11.86 11.98 5.53
C THR A 173 -12.65 10.69 5.69
N SER A 174 -12.07 9.58 5.23
CA SER A 174 -12.64 8.24 5.38
C SER A 174 -11.60 7.25 5.94
N TYR A 175 -12.10 6.17 6.54
CA TYR A 175 -11.30 5.13 7.16
C TYR A 175 -11.68 3.79 6.57
N HIS A 176 -10.70 3.00 6.15
CA HIS A 176 -10.93 1.68 5.57
C HIS A 176 -10.00 0.66 6.21
N ARG A 177 -10.54 -0.55 6.38
CA ARG A 177 -9.81 -1.73 6.84
C ARG A 177 -10.06 -2.84 5.84
N LEU A 178 -9.00 -3.34 5.20
CA LEU A 178 -9.06 -4.52 4.36
C LEU A 178 -8.36 -5.67 5.06
N SER A 179 -9.10 -6.74 5.33
CA SER A 179 -8.60 -7.97 5.94
C SER A 179 -7.63 -8.70 5.01
N ALA A 180 -6.83 -9.62 5.56
CA ALA A 180 -5.99 -10.52 4.78
C ALA A 180 -6.78 -11.24 3.66
N ARG A 181 -8.00 -11.70 3.98
CA ARG A 181 -8.87 -12.39 3.02
C ARG A 181 -9.27 -11.48 1.86
N GLU A 182 -9.69 -10.25 2.12
CA GLU A 182 -10.05 -9.28 1.07
C GLU A 182 -8.85 -8.91 0.20
N LEU A 183 -7.65 -8.87 0.79
CA LEU A 183 -6.40 -8.61 0.08
C LEU A 183 -5.85 -9.84 -0.65
N GLY A 184 -6.45 -11.03 -0.47
CA GLY A 184 -5.92 -12.29 -0.99
C GLY A 184 -4.61 -12.76 -0.36
N LEU A 185 -4.24 -12.19 0.79
CA LEU A 185 -3.05 -12.57 1.56
C LEU A 185 -3.32 -13.90 2.28
N ARG A 186 -2.41 -14.86 2.10
CA ARG A 186 -2.47 -16.19 2.74
C ARG A 186 -1.22 -16.42 3.59
N ASN A 187 -1.26 -17.49 4.38
CA ASN A 187 -0.10 -18.00 5.11
C ASN A 187 0.17 -19.45 4.65
N PRO A 188 1.32 -19.78 4.03
CA PRO A 188 2.45 -18.89 3.70
C PRO A 188 2.07 -17.78 2.68
N LEU A 189 2.87 -16.71 2.66
CA LEU A 189 2.64 -15.50 1.86
C LEU A 189 2.42 -15.83 0.38
N THR A 190 1.34 -15.29 -0.18
CA THR A 190 1.07 -15.24 -1.62
C THR A 190 1.40 -13.85 -2.14
N GLY A 191 2.12 -13.76 -3.26
CA GLY A 191 2.51 -12.48 -3.85
C GLY A 191 3.73 -11.81 -3.23
N ASP A 192 4.22 -10.80 -3.94
CA ASP A 192 5.44 -10.05 -3.61
C ASP A 192 5.16 -8.56 -3.40
N HIS A 193 4.11 -8.02 -4.02
CA HIS A 193 3.77 -6.60 -3.97
C HIS A 193 2.30 -6.35 -3.64
N LEU A 194 2.07 -5.23 -2.94
CA LEU A 194 0.76 -4.61 -2.84
C LEU A 194 0.76 -3.30 -3.63
N ARG A 195 -0.29 -3.07 -4.41
CA ARG A 195 -0.48 -1.88 -5.25
C ARG A 195 -1.76 -1.17 -4.91
N ILE A 196 -1.76 0.15 -5.05
CA ILE A 196 -2.95 0.99 -4.93
C ILE A 196 -3.02 1.91 -6.13
N THR A 197 -4.10 1.81 -6.88
CA THR A 197 -4.33 2.57 -8.12
C THR A 197 -5.66 3.29 -8.02
N PRO A 198 -5.75 4.59 -8.32
CA PRO A 198 -7.02 5.25 -8.52
C PRO A 198 -7.78 4.65 -9.70
N ASP A 199 -9.08 4.45 -9.54
CA ASP A 199 -9.91 3.90 -10.60
C ASP A 199 -10.16 4.96 -11.69
N GLY A 200 -10.12 4.49 -12.93
CA GLY A 200 -10.30 5.33 -14.11
C GLY A 200 -9.00 5.98 -14.58
N ASP A 201 -9.07 6.59 -15.76
CA ASP A 201 -7.94 7.28 -16.37
C ASP A 201 -7.95 8.77 -15.99
N ILE A 202 -7.90 9.03 -14.69
CA ILE A 202 -8.04 10.38 -14.11
C ILE A 202 -6.87 10.74 -13.20
N SER A 203 -6.56 12.04 -13.16
CA SER A 203 -5.67 12.60 -12.14
C SER A 203 -6.47 12.92 -10.88
N CYS A 204 -5.92 12.62 -9.70
CA CYS A 204 -6.57 12.87 -8.42
C CYS A 204 -5.57 13.26 -7.33
N ASP A 205 -6.04 13.92 -6.27
CA ASP A 205 -5.19 14.42 -5.17
C ASP A 205 -5.70 13.83 -3.86
N LEU A 206 -4.91 12.99 -3.21
CA LEU A 206 -5.30 12.27 -2.00
C LEU A 206 -4.28 12.47 -0.89
N GLU A 207 -4.77 12.69 0.33
CA GLU A 207 -3.97 12.74 1.54
C GLU A 207 -4.13 11.45 2.34
N PHE A 208 -3.13 10.57 2.25
CA PHE A 208 -3.01 9.37 3.07
C PHE A 208 -2.51 9.76 4.45
N LEU A 209 -3.43 9.92 5.39
CA LEU A 209 -3.12 10.17 6.80
C LEU A 209 -2.54 8.91 7.44
N ARG A 210 -3.02 7.73 7.03
CA ARG A 210 -2.48 6.42 7.40
C ARG A 210 -2.57 5.48 6.21
N LEU A 211 -1.51 4.69 5.99
CA LEU A 211 -1.50 3.61 5.00
C LEU A 211 -0.50 2.53 5.45
N GLU A 212 -0.94 1.67 6.37
CA GLU A 212 -0.07 0.70 7.03
C GLU A 212 -0.68 -0.69 7.06
N ILE A 213 0.16 -1.72 6.95
CA ILE A 213 -0.24 -3.11 7.21
C ILE A 213 0.01 -3.37 8.71
N LEU A 214 -1.03 -3.79 9.42
CA LEU A 214 -0.99 -4.07 10.85
C LEU A 214 -1.27 -5.54 11.08
N GLN A 215 -0.62 -6.12 12.10
CA GLN A 215 -0.88 -7.48 12.57
C GLN A 215 -1.45 -7.41 13.99
N ASP A 216 -2.64 -7.97 14.19
CA ASP A 216 -3.28 -8.02 15.49
C ASP A 216 -2.54 -8.99 16.43
N GLN A 217 -2.35 -8.60 17.70
CA GLN A 217 -1.64 -9.43 18.70
C GLN A 217 -2.57 -10.33 19.55
N SER A 218 -3.90 -10.16 19.47
CA SER A 218 -4.85 -11.06 20.15
C SER A 218 -4.95 -12.39 19.42
N ASP A 219 -4.91 -13.49 20.15
CA ASP A 219 -5.10 -14.85 19.61
C ASP A 219 -6.58 -15.19 19.34
N GLU A 220 -7.49 -14.26 19.65
CA GLU A 220 -8.88 -14.34 19.20
C GLU A 220 -8.92 -14.16 17.68
N ALA A 221 -9.14 -15.28 16.98
CA ALA A 221 -9.52 -15.25 15.58
C ALA A 221 -10.73 -14.30 15.42
N PRO A 222 -10.77 -13.46 14.37
CA PRO A 222 -12.01 -12.74 14.08
C PRO A 222 -13.11 -13.79 13.93
N GLU A 223 -14.15 -13.69 14.76
CA GLU A 223 -15.29 -14.60 14.63
C GLU A 223 -15.78 -14.54 13.19
N PRO A 224 -15.98 -15.70 12.53
CA PRO A 224 -16.55 -15.70 11.19
C PRO A 224 -17.87 -14.94 11.26
N ALA A 225 -18.10 -14.02 10.31
CA ALA A 225 -19.37 -13.32 10.25
C ALA A 225 -20.50 -14.36 10.19
N ASP A 226 -21.45 -14.28 11.12
CA ASP A 226 -22.61 -15.18 11.23
C ASP A 226 -23.39 -15.31 9.91
N PHE A 227 -23.23 -14.32 9.02
CA PHE A 227 -23.94 -14.24 7.76
C PHE A 227 -22.96 -14.08 6.59
N VAL A 228 -22.89 -15.11 5.76
CA VAL A 228 -22.35 -14.98 4.40
C VAL A 228 -23.45 -14.41 3.52
N LYS A 229 -23.33 -13.15 3.10
CA LYS A 229 -24.16 -12.62 2.00
C LYS A 229 -23.66 -13.21 0.68
N CYS A 230 -24.30 -14.29 0.24
CA CYS A 230 -24.19 -14.76 -1.14
C CYS A 230 -25.07 -13.85 -2.01
N VAL A 231 -24.46 -13.12 -2.93
CA VAL A 231 -25.19 -12.41 -3.99
C VAL A 231 -25.09 -13.29 -5.23
N VAL A 232 -26.18 -13.96 -5.57
CA VAL A 232 -26.29 -14.69 -6.84
C VAL A 232 -26.81 -13.70 -7.87
N TRP A 233 -26.01 -13.48 -8.91
CA TRP A 233 -26.42 -12.67 -10.06
C TRP A 233 -26.86 -13.63 -11.16
N ASP A 234 -28.15 -13.65 -11.44
CA ASP A 234 -28.70 -14.30 -12.63
C ASP A 234 -28.48 -13.39 -13.83
N LEU A 235 -27.63 -13.80 -14.76
CA LEU A 235 -27.21 -13.02 -15.93
C LEU A 235 -27.98 -13.40 -17.19
N ASP A 236 -28.71 -14.52 -17.17
CA ASP A 236 -29.42 -15.07 -18.33
C ASP A 236 -30.90 -15.39 -18.06
N ASP A 237 -31.46 -14.98 -16.92
CA ASP A 237 -32.86 -15.16 -16.52
C ASP A 237 -33.28 -16.65 -16.46
N THR A 238 -32.31 -17.57 -16.35
CA THR A 238 -32.56 -19.01 -16.38
C THR A 238 -32.74 -19.62 -14.99
N LEU A 239 -32.27 -18.96 -13.92
CA LEU A 239 -32.28 -19.55 -12.58
C LEU A 239 -33.68 -19.65 -11.96
N TRP A 240 -34.63 -18.82 -12.43
CA TRP A 240 -35.97 -18.71 -11.82
C TRP A 240 -37.07 -19.48 -12.55
N ASN A 241 -36.76 -20.10 -13.70
CA ASN A 241 -37.72 -20.97 -14.41
C ASN A 241 -37.60 -22.42 -13.90
N GLY A 242 -38.31 -22.75 -12.81
CA GLY A 242 -38.63 -24.13 -12.48
C GLY A 242 -38.21 -24.68 -11.12
N THR A 243 -37.70 -23.87 -10.18
CA THR A 243 -37.45 -24.37 -8.82
C THR A 243 -38.71 -24.23 -7.96
N LEU A 244 -39.51 -25.30 -7.92
CA LEU A 244 -40.54 -25.49 -6.89
C LEU A 244 -39.87 -25.47 -5.51
N LEU A 245 -40.06 -24.38 -4.77
CA LEU A 245 -39.81 -24.36 -3.32
C LEU A 245 -40.99 -25.07 -2.65
N HIS A 246 -40.78 -26.32 -2.25
CA HIS A 246 -41.63 -27.04 -1.29
C HIS A 246 -41.07 -26.87 0.12
#